data_AF-A0A7X5TQ42-F1
#
_entry.id   AF-A0A7X5TQ42-F1
#
_cell.length_a   1.000
_cell.length_b   1.000
_cell.length_c   1.000
_cell.angle_alpha   90.00
_cell.angle_beta   90.00
_cell.angle_gamma   90.00
#
_symmetry.space_group_name_H-M   'P 1'
#
loop_
_entity.id
_entity.type
_entity.pdbx_description
1 polymer ?
#
loop_
_entity_poly.entity_id
_entity_poly.type
_entity_poly.pdbx_seq_one_letter_code
_entity_poly.pdbx_strand_id
1 'polypeptide(L)' 'MLPHTIEYHIARMGDAWGIFREGMQLAVRRDPADAIAFANYFADRETLMSPHPVRVSGDNQLHRTLHDLRTAA' A
#
# COMPACT_ATOMS: atom_id res chain seq x y z
N MET A 1 24.79 7.86 -5.77
CA MET A 1 23.62 7.87 -4.87
C MET A 1 22.55 7.03 -5.52
N LEU A 2 22.08 5.96 -4.88
CA LEU A 2 20.89 5.25 -5.38
C LEU A 2 19.73 6.24 -5.36
N PRO A 3 18.88 6.29 -6.40
CA PRO A 3 17.70 7.15 -6.37
C PRO A 3 16.84 6.74 -5.18
N HIS A 4 16.51 7.71 -4.33
CA HIS A 4 15.58 7.51 -3.24
C HIS A 4 14.22 7.13 -3.84
N THR A 5 13.68 5.98 -3.47
CA THR A 5 12.35 5.52 -3.89
C THR A 5 11.37 5.87 -2.79
N ILE A 6 10.26 6.51 -3.14
CA ILE A 6 9.18 6.79 -2.20
C ILE A 6 8.36 5.51 -2.03
N GLU A 7 8.34 4.96 -0.82
CA GLU A 7 7.63 3.73 -0.50
C GLU A 7 6.27 4.02 0.17
N TYR A 8 5.23 3.45 -0.44
CA TYR A 8 3.92 3.24 0.16
C TYR A 8 3.81 1.77 0.58
N HIS A 9 3.62 1.51 1.86
CA HIS A 9 3.51 0.15 2.40
C HIS A 9 2.12 -0.10 2.98
N ILE A 10 1.53 -1.24 2.63
CA ILE A 10 0.26 -1.71 3.18
C ILE A 10 0.55 -2.88 4.13
N ALA A 11 0.18 -2.72 5.40
CA ALA A 11 0.41 -3.74 6.42
C ALA A 11 -0.85 -4.03 7.25
N ARG A 12 -0.95 -5.25 7.77
CA ARG A 12 -2.02 -5.59 8.70
C ARG A 12 -1.83 -4.86 10.03
N MET A 13 -2.90 -4.22 10.51
CA MET A 13 -2.99 -3.61 11.83
C MET A 13 -4.22 -4.16 12.54
N GLY A 14 -4.06 -5.26 13.29
CA GLY A 14 -5.17 -5.92 13.98
C GLY A 14 -6.22 -6.45 13.00
N ASP A 15 -7.43 -5.89 13.05
CA ASP A 15 -8.54 -6.23 12.16
C ASP A 15 -8.58 -5.40 10.86
N ALA A 16 -7.68 -4.43 10.72
CA ALA A 16 -7.63 -3.47 9.61
C ALA A 16 -6.29 -3.49 8.85
N TRP A 17 -6.18 -2.63 7.84
CA TRP A 17 -5.02 -2.44 6.97
C TRP A 17 -4.53 -1.01 7.10
N GLY A 18 -3.31 -0.85 7.61
CA GLY A 18 -2.61 0.42 7.65
C GLY A 18 -1.93 0.70 6.31
N ILE A 19 -2.02 1.95 5.84
CA ILE A 19 -1.25 2.45 4.71
C ILE A 19 -0.21 3.45 5.23
N PHE A 20 1.05 3.21 4.90
CA PHE A 20 2.20 3.99 5.37
C PHE A 20 2.93 4.59 4.18
N ARG A 21 3.46 5.81 4.31
CA ARG A 21 4.40 6.43 3.37
C ARG A 21 5.69 6.73 4.11
N GLU A 22 6.81 6.17 3.67
CA GLU A 22 8.11 6.36 4.33
C GLU A 22 8.05 6.07 5.85
N GLY A 23 7.29 5.04 6.25
CA GLY A 23 7.07 4.68 7.66
C GLY A 23 6.04 5.53 8.42
N MET A 24 5.54 6.62 7.84
CA MET A 24 4.46 7.43 8.43
C MET A 24 3.09 6.88 8.03
N GLN A 25 2.24 6.56 9.01
CA GLN A 25 0.87 6.11 8.74
C GLN A 25 0.03 7.25 8.13
N LEU A 26 -0.49 7.02 6.93
CA LEU A 26 -1.38 7.94 6.24
C LEU A 26 -2.86 7.64 6.50
N ALA A 27 -3.21 6.35 6.56
CA ALA A 27 -4.60 5.92 6.62
C ALA A 27 -4.73 4.50 7.17
N VAL A 28 -5.97 4.16 7.55
CA VAL A 28 -6.40 2.80 7.90
C VAL A 28 -7.66 2.46 7.11
N ARG A 29 -7.76 1.24 6.59
CA ARG A 29 -8.92 0.69 5.89
C ARG A 29 -9.29 -0.69 6.41
N ARG A 30 -10.57 -1.04 6.38
CA ARG A 30 -11.04 -2.36 6.83
C ARG A 30 -10.91 -3.42 5.73
N ASP A 31 -11.14 -3.02 4.49
CA ASP A 31 -11.08 -3.89 3.34
C ASP A 31 -9.71 -3.84 2.65
N PRO A 32 -9.10 -5.00 2.32
CA PRO A 32 -7.80 -5.05 1.66
C PRO A 32 -7.81 -4.46 0.24
N ALA A 33 -8.90 -4.61 -0.52
CA ALA A 33 -8.99 -4.05 -1.87
C ALA A 33 -9.07 -2.51 -1.82
N ASP A 34 -9.83 -1.97 -0.87
CA ASP A 34 -9.88 -0.52 -0.61
C ASP A 34 -8.51 0.03 -0.14
N ALA A 35 -7.79 -0.71 0.72
CA ALA A 35 -6.44 -0.33 1.12
C ALA A 35 -5.47 -0.23 -0.08
N ILE A 36 -5.56 -1.17 -1.02
CA ILE A 36 -4.77 -1.17 -2.26
C ILE A 36 -5.17 0.00 -3.16
N ALA A 37 -6.47 0.21 -3.37
CA ALA A 37 -6.95 1.32 -4.19
C ALA A 37 -6.50 2.67 -3.64
N PHE A 38 -6.57 2.84 -2.30
CA PHE A 38 -6.08 4.04 -1.63
C PHE A 38 -4.58 4.24 -1.84
N ALA A 39 -3.76 3.22 -1.60
CA ALA A 39 -2.31 3.32 -1.76
C ALA A 39 -1.91 3.64 -3.21
N ASN A 40 -2.52 2.97 -4.19
CA ASN A 40 -2.26 3.22 -5.61
C ASN A 40 -2.65 4.64 -6.02
N TYR A 41 -3.82 5.13 -5.59
CA TYR A 41 -4.25 6.49 -5.90
C TYR A 41 -3.24 7.55 -5.41
N PHE A 42 -2.73 7.41 -4.18
CA PHE A 42 -1.74 8.35 -3.66
C PHE A 42 -0.37 8.17 -4.31
N ALA A 43 0.05 6.94 -4.58
CA ALA A 43 1.28 6.68 -5.30
C ALA A 43 1.27 7.30 -6.69
N ASP A 44 0.18 7.13 -7.45
CA ASP A 44 0.01 7.74 -8.77
C ASP A 44 0.10 9.26 -8.71
N ARG A 45 -0.57 9.89 -7.73
CA ARG A 45 -0.44 11.34 -7.52
C ARG A 45 0.99 11.75 -7.19
N GLU A 46 1.70 10.98 -6.39
CA GLU A 46 3.10 11.25 -6.03
C GLU A 46 4.01 11.23 -7.27
N THR A 47 3.76 10.34 -8.24
CA THR A 47 4.53 10.30 -9.50
C THR A 47 4.45 11.59 -10.32
N LEU A 48 3.38 12.38 -10.13
CA LEU A 48 3.20 13.67 -10.81
C LEU A 48 3.87 14.83 -10.06
N MET A 49 4.22 14.64 -8.78
CA MET A 49 4.71 15.69 -7.88
C MET A 49 6.20 15.53 -7.53
N SER A 50 6.76 14.33 -7.71
CA SER A 50 8.14 14.00 -7.34
C SER A 50 8.88 13.38 -8.52
N PRO A 51 10.17 13.72 -8.75
CA PRO A 51 11.01 13.06 -9.75
C PRO A 51 11.49 11.67 -9.29
N HIS A 52 11.18 11.27 -8.05
CA HIS A 52 11.62 10.01 -7.48
C HIS A 52 10.69 8.86 -7.87
N PRO A 53 11.22 7.65 -8.11
CA PRO A 53 10.39 6.47 -8.29
C PRO A 53 9.46 6.26 -7.09
N VAL A 54 8.24 5.82 -7.36
CA VAL A 54 7.26 5.48 -6.31
C VAL A 54 7.02 3.98 -6.35
N ARG A 55 6.98 3.34 -5.18
CA ARG A 55 6.70 1.91 -5.02
C ARG A 55 5.56 1.71 -4.05
N VAL A 56 4.59 0.88 -4.45
CA VAL A 56 3.59 0.33 -3.53
C VAL A 56 3.99 -1.10 -3.18
N SER A 57 4.06 -1.42 -1.90
CA SER A 57 4.36 -2.75 -1.37
C SER A 57 3.29 -3.17 -0.37
N GLY A 58 3.09 -4.47 -0.24
CA GLY A 58 2.19 -5.06 0.75
C GLY A 58 2.93 -6.12 1.55
N ASP A 59 2.53 -6.33 2.80
CA ASP A 59 3.06 -7.41 3.61
C ASP A 59 2.60 -8.80 3.12
N ASN A 60 3.22 -9.84 3.70
CA ASN A 60 2.87 -11.23 3.39
C ASN A 60 1.41 -11.55 3.72
N GLN A 61 0.80 -10.82 4.66
CA GLN A 61 -0.59 -11.04 5.04
C GLN A 61 -1.54 -10.52 3.97
N LEU A 62 -1.26 -9.36 3.36
CA LEU A 62 -2.03 -8.82 2.25
C LEU A 62 -2.02 -9.80 1.09
N HIS A 63 -0.86 -10.34 0.74
CA HIS A 63 -0.74 -11.33 -0.33
C HIS A 63 -1.64 -12.56 -0.07
N ARG A 64 -1.59 -13.12 1.15
CA ARG A 64 -2.45 -14.25 1.54
C ARG A 64 -3.93 -13.90 1.48
N THR A 65 -4.33 -12.77 2.06
CA THR A 65 -5.73 -12.35 2.06
C THR A 65 -6.26 -12.17 0.63
N LEU A 66 -5.50 -11.56 -0.27
CA LEU A 66 -5.89 -11.43 -1.68
C LEU A 66 -6.00 -12.79 -2.38
N HIS A 67 -5.10 -13.73 -2.08
CA HIS A 67 -5.15 -15.08 -2.62
C HIS A 67 -6.42 -15.83 -2.15
N ASP A 68 -6.77 -15.70 -0.86
CA ASP A 68 -7.97 -16.31 -0.29
C ASP A 68 -9.24 -15.71 -0.90
N LEU A 69 -9.31 -14.37 -1.02
CA LEU A 69 -10.42 -13.67 -1.67
C LEU A 69 -10.62 -14.10 -3.12
N ARG A 70 -9.52 -14.26 -3.87
CA ARG A 70 -9.57 -14.71 -5.26
C ARG A 70 -10.11 -16.14 -5.39
N THR A 71 -9.84 -16.99 -4.41
CA THR A 71 -10.29 -18.39 -4.42
C THR A 71 -11.76 -18.51 -4.02
N ALA A 72 -12.31 -17.53 -3.30
CA ALA A 72 -13.69 -17.52 -2.82
C ALA A 72 -14.72 -16.93 -3.82
N ALA A 73 -14.26 -16.32 -4.92
CA ALA A 73 -15.10 -15.68 -5.95
C ALA A 73 -15.41 -16.64 -7.11
#